data_AF-A0A8X8XFA3-F1
#
_entry.id   AF-A0A8X8XFA3-F1
#
_cell.length_a   1.000
_cell.length_b   1.000
_cell.length_c   1.000
_cell.angle_alpha   90.00
_cell.angle_beta   90.00
_cell.angle_gamma   90.00
#
_symmetry.space_group_name_H-M   'P 1'
#
loop_
_entity.id
_entity.type
_entity.pdbx_description
1 polymer ?
#
loop_
_entity_poly.entity_id
_entity_poly.type
_entity_poly.pdbx_seq_one_letter_code
_entity_poly.pdbx_strand_id
1 'polypeptide(L)' 'MIYLLQVLAFRDIAPQAPTHILIIPNVRDGLIGISTAEERHCEILGRLLYTAKLVAKQEGLKDGFRIVINDGPNGC' A
#
# COMPACT_ATOMS: atom_id res chain seq x y z
N MET A 1 7.32 4.55 12.77
CA MET A 1 7.14 5.16 11.44
C MET A 1 8.48 5.16 10.74
N ILE A 2 8.64 4.40 9.65
CA ILE A 2 9.80 4.52 8.76
C ILE A 2 9.41 5.52 7.67
N TYR A 3 10.13 6.64 7.59
CA TYR A 3 10.00 7.58 6.48
C TYR A 3 10.92 7.10 5.34
N LEU A 4 10.35 6.38 4.37
CA LEU A 4 10.86 6.45 3.01
C LEU A 4 10.09 7.61 2.40
N LEU A 5 10.77 8.72 2.06
CA LEU A 5 10.18 10.02 1.66
C LEU A 5 8.99 9.96 0.67
N GLN A 6 8.77 8.84 -0.01
CA GLN A 6 7.75 8.62 -1.03
C GLN A 6 6.54 7.76 -0.61
N VAL A 7 6.57 7.04 0.52
CA VAL A 7 5.49 6.10 0.91
C VAL A 7 5.13 6.29 2.38
N LEU A 8 3.84 6.23 2.68
CA LEU A 8 3.31 6.20 4.04
C LEU A 8 2.60 4.88 4.31
N ALA A 9 2.74 4.36 5.52
CA ALA A 9 2.04 3.19 6.01
C ALA A 9 1.44 3.48 7.39
N PHE A 10 0.15 3.19 7.57
CA PHE A 10 -0.57 3.44 8.81
C PHE A 10 -1.73 2.46 9.01
N ARG A 11 -2.12 2.25 10.27
CA ARG A 11 -3.23 1.34 10.60
C ARG A 11 -4.54 1.88 10.05
N ASP A 12 -5.35 0.99 9.49
CA ASP A 12 -6.71 1.33 9.09
C ASP A 12 -7.54 1.65 10.35
N ILE A 13 -8.41 2.65 10.24
CA ILE A 13 -9.35 3.03 11.30
C ILE A 13 -10.50 2.02 11.44
N ALA A 14 -10.82 1.30 10.37
CA ALA A 14 -11.88 0.29 10.30
C ALA A 14 -11.30 -1.08 9.84
N PRO A 15 -10.45 -1.73 10.67
CA PRO A 15 -9.71 -2.92 10.28
C PRO A 15 -10.62 -4.12 9.96
N GLN A 16 -10.32 -4.84 8.87
CA GLN A 16 -11.02 -6.08 8.46
C GLN A 16 -10.29 -7.36 8.88
N ALA A 17 -9.16 -7.22 9.58
CA ALA A 17 -8.33 -8.29 10.10
C ALA A 17 -7.58 -7.79 11.35
N PRO A 18 -7.05 -8.67 12.22
CA PRO A 18 -6.30 -8.27 13.41
C PRO A 18 -5.12 -7.31 13.11
N THR A 19 -4.49 -7.46 11.95
CA THR A 19 -3.55 -6.48 11.39
C THR A 19 -4.09 -6.00 10.04
N HIS A 20 -4.43 -4.72 9.95
CA HIS A 20 -4.88 -4.08 8.71
C HIS A 20 -4.17 -2.72 8.56
N ILE A 21 -3.37 -2.58 7.50
CA ILE A 21 -2.51 -1.42 7.26
C ILE A 21 -2.71 -0.95 5.84
N LEU A 22 -2.92 0.35 5.70
CA LEU A 22 -2.96 1.03 4.41
C LEU A 22 -1.57 1.54 4.08
N ILE A 23 -1.15 1.33 2.82
CA ILE A 23 0.14 1.78 2.28
C ILE A 23 -0.17 2.65 1.07
N ILE A 24 0.24 3.91 1.10
CA ILE A 24 -0.10 4.91 0.09
C ILE A 24 1.15 5.65 -0.41
N PRO A 25 1.14 6.15 -1.66
CA PRO A 25 2.15 7.10 -2.09
C PRO A 25 2.01 8.41 -1.30
N ASN A 26 3.13 9.01 -0.94
CA ASN A 26 3.21 10.34 -0.31
C ASN A 26 3.33 11.48 -1.35
N VAL A 27 3.32 11.12 -2.65
CA VAL A 27 3.38 12.06 -3.78
C VAL A 27 2.00 12.12 -4.43
N ARG A 28 1.58 13.31 -4.87
CA ARG A 28 0.31 13.56 -5.56
C ARG A 28 0.58 13.97 -7.01
N ASP A 29 0.83 13.00 -7.86
CA ASP A 29 1.21 13.16 -9.28
C ASP A 29 0.14 12.68 -10.28
N GLY A 30 -1.10 12.50 -9.80
CA GLY A 30 -2.25 12.08 -10.61
C GLY A 30 -2.59 10.60 -10.53
N LEU A 31 -1.83 9.79 -9.78
CA LEU A 31 -2.19 8.40 -9.49
C LEU A 31 -3.36 8.33 -8.48
N ILE A 32 -4.59 8.31 -8.98
CA ILE A 32 -5.83 8.25 -8.17
C ILE A 32 -6.43 6.84 -8.06
N GLY A 33 -5.95 5.90 -8.90
CA GLY A 33 -6.31 4.49 -8.93
C GLY A 33 -5.30 3.73 -9.78
N ILE A 34 -5.30 2.39 -9.72
CA ILE A 34 -4.37 1.59 -10.53
C ILE A 34 -4.74 1.65 -12.02
N SER A 35 -6.03 1.84 -12.34
CA SER A 35 -6.50 1.99 -13.73
C SER A 35 -6.02 3.28 -14.40
N THR A 36 -5.62 4.29 -13.62
CA THR A 36 -5.03 5.55 -14.11
C THR A 36 -3.51 5.55 -14.04
N ALA A 37 -2.88 4.42 -13.74
CA ALA A 37 -1.43 4.33 -13.72
C ALA A 37 -0.84 4.57 -15.11
N GLU A 38 0.38 5.08 -15.13
CA GLU A 38 1.15 5.40 -16.32
C GLU A 38 2.56 4.86 -16.11
N GLU A 39 3.37 4.75 -17.16
CA GLU A 39 4.71 4.17 -17.07
C GLU A 39 5.60 4.85 -16.03
N ARG A 40 5.47 6.18 -15.86
CA ARG A 40 6.18 6.93 -14.81
C ARG A 40 5.86 6.47 -13.39
N HIS A 41 4.70 5.84 -13.17
CA HIS A 41 4.25 5.36 -11.86
C HIS A 41 4.82 3.97 -11.51
N CYS A 42 5.49 3.27 -12.45
CA CYS A 42 6.03 1.93 -12.20
C CYS A 42 6.97 1.87 -10.99
N GLU A 43 7.82 2.88 -10.80
CA GLU A 43 8.75 2.93 -9.66
C GLU A 43 8.00 3.01 -8.32
N ILE A 44 7.03 3.92 -8.21
CA ILE A 44 6.28 4.10 -6.95
C ILE A 44 5.41 2.88 -6.65
N LEU A 45 4.79 2.26 -7.65
CA LEU A 45 4.04 1.02 -7.49
C LEU A 45 4.91 -0.12 -6.96
N GLY A 46 6.13 -0.28 -7.49
CA GLY A 46 7.12 -1.23 -6.96
C GLY A 46 7.51 -0.94 -5.52
N ARG A 47 7.70 0.34 -5.17
CA ARG A 47 8.01 0.76 -3.79
C ARG A 47 6.87 0.49 -2.82
N LEU A 48 5.60 0.63 -3.23
CA LEU A 48 4.44 0.29 -2.41
C LEU A 48 4.44 -1.21 -2.05
N LEU A 49 4.62 -2.08 -3.04
CA LEU A 49 4.67 -3.53 -2.82
C LEU A 49 5.87 -3.95 -1.96
N TYR A 50 7.04 -3.35 -2.19
CA TYR A 50 8.22 -3.61 -1.36
C TYR A 50 8.01 -3.16 0.09
N THR A 51 7.35 -2.00 0.28
CA THR A 51 7.00 -1.49 1.61
C THR A 51 6.03 -2.43 2.32
N ALA A 52 5.06 -3.03 1.61
CA ALA A 52 4.17 -4.04 2.20
C ALA A 52 4.94 -5.21 2.81
N LYS A 53 5.96 -5.72 2.12
CA LYS A 53 6.85 -6.77 2.66
C LYS A 53 7.62 -6.31 3.90
N LEU A 54 8.09 -5.05 3.94
CA LEU A 54 8.80 -4.52 5.11
C LEU A 54 7.87 -4.36 6.31
N VAL A 55 6.68 -3.82 6.08
CA VAL A 55 5.64 -3.63 7.11
C VAL A 55 5.19 -4.98 7.67
N ALA A 56 4.91 -5.96 6.81
CA ALA A 56 4.53 -7.30 7.26
C ALA A 56 5.61 -7.94 8.16
N LYS A 57 6.89 -7.74 7.83
CA LYS A 57 8.00 -8.19 8.68
C LYS A 57 8.01 -7.47 10.04
N GLN A 58 7.73 -6.16 10.06
CA GLN A 58 7.70 -5.37 11.30
C GLN A 58 6.54 -5.74 12.22
N GLU A 59 5.36 -6.02 11.65
CA GLU A 59 4.18 -6.47 12.38
C GLU A 59 4.27 -7.97 12.78
N GLY A 60 5.35 -8.66 12.40
CA GLY A 60 5.56 -10.06 12.76
C GLY A 60 4.64 -11.05 12.04
N LEU A 61 4.14 -10.71 10.85
CA LEU A 61 3.25 -11.55 10.03
C LEU A 61 4.02 -12.70 9.35
N LYS A 62 4.47 -13.67 10.14
CA LYS A 62 5.33 -14.78 9.70
C LYS A 62 4.58 -15.84 8.88
N ASP A 63 3.30 -16.02 9.17
CA ASP A 63 2.46 -17.06 8.55
C ASP A 63 1.73 -16.56 7.29
N GLY A 64 2.09 -15.36 6.82
CA GLY A 64 1.58 -14.76 5.59
C GLY A 64 0.70 -13.53 5.82
N PHE A 65 0.35 -12.89 4.72
CA PHE A 65 -0.52 -11.72 4.64
C PHE A 65 -1.11 -11.62 3.23
N ARG A 66 -2.14 -10.78 3.07
CA ARG A 66 -2.77 -10.47 1.78
C ARG A 66 -2.52 -9.01 1.42
N ILE A 67 -2.21 -8.75 0.15
CA ILE A 67 -2.23 -7.40 -0.42
C ILE A 67 -3.51 -7.26 -1.24
N VAL A 68 -4.25 -6.18 -1.03
CA VAL A 68 -5.47 -5.84 -1.76
C VAL A 68 -5.30 -4.45 -2.35
N ILE A 69 -5.66 -4.28 -3.63
CA ILE A 69 -5.70 -2.99 -4.32
C ILE A 69 -7.07 -2.90 -4.98
N ASN A 70 -7.92 -2.01 -4.48
CA ASN A 70 -9.26 -1.82 -5.01
C ASN A 70 -9.25 -0.68 -6.03
N ASP A 71 -9.92 -0.88 -7.16
CA ASP A 71 -10.09 0.13 -8.21
C ASP A 71 -11.55 0.21 -8.64
N GLY A 72 -12.09 1.43 -8.65
CA GLY A 72 -13.47 1.71 -9.04
C GLY A 72 -14.55 1.31 -8.01
N PRO A 73 -15.83 1.64 -8.29
CA PRO A 73 -16.93 1.47 -7.33
C PRO A 73 -17.27 0.03 -6.98
N ASN A 74 -16.93 -0.92 -7.86
CA ASN A 74 -17.22 -2.35 -7.70
C ASN A 74 -15.96 -3.18 -7.44
N GLY A 75 -14.82 -2.54 -7.13
CA GLY A 75 -13.59 -3.25 -6.79
C GLY A 75 -13.81 -4.10 -5.54
N CYS A 76 -13.42 -5.38 -5.62
CA CYS A 76 -13.59 -6.37 -4.56
C CYS A 76 -12.25 -7.00 -4.16
#